data_AF-A0A8D1K1K9-F1
#
_entry.id   AF-A0A8D1K1K9-F1
#
_cell.length_a   1.000
_cell.length_b   1.000
_cell.length_c   1.000
_cell.angle_alpha   90.00
_cell.angle_beta   90.00
_cell.angle_gamma   90.00
#
_symmetry.space_group_name_H-M   'P 1'
#
loop_
_entity.id
_entity.type
_entity.pdbx_description
1 polymer ?
#
loop_
_entity_poly.entity_id
_entity_poly.type
_entity_poly.pdbx_seq_one_letter_code
_entity_poly.pdbx_strand_id
1 'polypeptide(L)'
;MAGWRALPALLLFSLQVTVTTSETPRDYSEHEAPSARLSGKGCPAGQYVSQPMAGDPGVVACRPCQPGTFSPYASEETSCLPCALCRKDQEVVTECSPTRDRQCQCKRGHFFCDSMDCEENCFRCQRCEHSAVLRPCNATRDAVCADRPHPQPGDGSTLFIVLGALALLIPGPVVFCCRRRSKSESDGSWRKPERKERRKRVRAS
;
A
#
# COMPACT_ATOMS: atom_id res chain seq x y z
N MET A 1 2.23 -0.88 113.83
CA MET A 1 3.40 -1.54 114.44
C MET A 1 4.27 -2.05 113.32
N ALA A 2 5.56 -1.69 113.36
CA ALA A 2 6.53 -1.89 112.29
C ALA A 2 6.96 -3.36 112.14
N GLY A 3 7.42 -3.70 110.93
CA GLY A 3 8.15 -4.94 110.65
C GLY A 3 8.79 -4.90 109.27
N TRP A 4 10.03 -4.41 109.19
CA TRP A 4 10.90 -4.58 108.03
C TRP A 4 11.26 -6.06 107.83
N ARG A 5 11.42 -6.52 106.58
CA ARG A 5 12.59 -7.32 106.12
C ARG A 5 12.78 -7.28 104.59
N ALA A 6 13.96 -6.80 104.23
CA ALA A 6 14.90 -7.21 103.18
C ALA A 6 14.41 -7.83 101.85
N LEU A 7 14.85 -7.17 100.78
CA LEU A 7 15.07 -7.53 99.36
C LEU A 7 15.50 -9.00 99.09
N PRO A 8 15.26 -9.55 97.88
CA PRO A 8 16.24 -9.37 96.79
C PRO A 8 15.66 -9.17 95.38
N ALA A 9 16.34 -8.28 94.65
CA ALA A 9 16.66 -8.31 93.23
C ALA A 9 16.00 -9.40 92.36
N LEU A 10 15.03 -9.02 91.54
CA LEU A 10 14.73 -9.69 90.27
C LEU A 10 14.60 -8.64 89.17
N LEU A 11 15.76 -8.35 88.58
CA LEU A 11 16.00 -8.14 87.15
C LEU A 11 14.75 -8.00 86.27
N LEU A 12 14.40 -6.77 85.91
CA LEU A 12 13.92 -6.47 84.56
C LEU A 12 14.67 -5.24 84.08
N PHE A 13 15.84 -5.51 83.54
CA PHE A 13 16.69 -4.59 82.79
C PHE A 13 15.86 -4.09 81.60
N SER A 14 15.29 -2.89 81.71
CA SER A 14 14.57 -2.21 80.63
C SER A 14 15.55 -1.85 79.52
N LEU A 15 15.94 -2.81 78.70
CA LEU A 15 16.68 -2.55 77.47
C LEU A 15 15.68 -2.06 76.42
N GLN A 16 15.31 -0.78 76.50
CA GLN A 16 14.64 -0.12 75.39
C GLN A 16 15.71 0.18 74.34
N VAL A 17 16.00 -0.82 73.51
CA VAL A 17 16.84 -0.63 72.33
C VAL A 17 16.04 0.23 71.36
N THR A 18 16.36 1.52 71.28
CA THR A 18 15.83 2.39 70.25
C THR A 18 16.49 2.05 68.92
N VAL A 19 15.81 1.17 68.20
CA VAL A 19 15.72 0.98 66.75
C VAL A 19 15.81 2.24 65.85
N THR A 20 16.83 3.09 65.88
CA THR A 20 16.93 4.17 64.86
C THR A 20 17.45 3.61 63.54
N THR A 21 16.60 2.90 62.79
CA THR A 21 16.82 2.70 61.36
C THR A 21 16.47 4.01 60.64
N SER A 22 17.44 4.91 60.54
CA SER A 22 17.42 5.90 59.46
C SER A 22 17.74 5.16 58.16
N GLU A 23 16.76 4.46 57.61
CA GLU A 23 16.82 4.05 56.21
C GLU A 23 16.54 5.29 55.37
N THR A 24 17.62 6.02 55.07
CA THR A 24 17.65 6.78 53.83
C THR A 24 17.28 5.80 52.71
N PRO A 25 16.31 6.11 51.83
CA PRO A 25 16.09 5.31 50.65
C PRO A 25 17.41 5.29 49.91
N ARG A 26 18.11 4.16 49.93
CA ARG A 26 19.21 3.95 49.00
C ARG A 26 18.52 3.98 47.64
N ASP A 27 18.78 5.05 46.92
CA ASP A 27 18.63 5.11 45.47
C ASP A 27 19.44 3.93 44.93
N TYR A 28 18.78 2.77 44.83
CA TYR A 28 19.26 1.63 44.09
C TYR A 28 19.20 2.07 42.64
N SER A 29 20.23 2.80 42.23
CA SER A 29 20.54 2.97 40.83
C SER A 29 20.72 1.57 40.26
N GLU A 30 19.73 1.17 39.47
CA GLU A 30 19.60 -0.07 38.71
C GLU A 30 20.73 -0.12 37.67
N HIS A 31 21.98 -0.25 38.14
CA HIS A 31 23.08 -0.67 37.31
C HIS A 31 22.95 -2.18 37.17
N GLU A 32 22.15 -2.62 36.19
CA GLU A 32 22.09 -4.02 35.78
C GLU A 32 23.53 -4.56 35.68
N ALA A 33 23.83 -5.57 36.49
CA ALA A 33 25.12 -6.23 36.45
C ALA A 33 25.35 -6.80 35.04
N PRO A 34 26.55 -6.65 34.44
CA PRO A 34 26.83 -7.18 33.12
C PRO A 34 26.59 -8.68 33.08
N SER A 35 25.80 -9.16 32.11
CA SER A 35 25.56 -10.60 31.99
C SER A 35 26.81 -11.29 31.42
N ALA A 36 27.28 -12.36 32.08
CA ALA A 36 28.46 -13.11 31.64
C ALA A 36 28.06 -14.14 30.57
N ARG A 37 28.73 -14.13 29.41
CA ARG A 37 28.43 -15.03 28.28
C ARG A 37 29.71 -15.57 27.67
N LEU A 38 29.67 -16.77 27.10
CA LEU A 38 30.83 -17.29 26.36
C LEU A 38 31.01 -16.51 25.04
N SER A 39 32.26 -16.25 24.66
CA SER A 39 32.69 -15.50 23.46
C SER A 39 32.28 -16.09 22.10
N GLY A 40 31.49 -17.19 22.09
CA GLY A 40 30.96 -17.85 20.89
C GLY A 40 29.43 -17.95 20.85
N LYS A 41 28.74 -17.37 21.84
CA LYS A 41 27.26 -17.39 21.96
C LYS A 41 26.64 -16.00 21.81
N GLY A 42 27.46 -14.96 21.70
CA GLY A 42 27.02 -13.57 21.68
C GLY A 42 26.20 -13.13 22.89
N CYS A 43 25.93 -11.83 22.93
CA CYS A 43 25.00 -11.20 23.84
C CYS A 43 23.58 -11.31 23.30
N PRO A 44 22.54 -11.39 24.16
CA PRO A 44 21.16 -11.42 23.71
C PRO A 44 20.74 -10.08 23.08
N ALA A 45 19.59 -10.06 22.42
CA ALA A 45 18.98 -8.82 21.93
C ALA A 45 18.88 -7.78 23.07
N GLY A 46 19.09 -6.51 22.74
CA GLY A 46 19.14 -5.43 23.72
C GLY A 46 20.49 -5.25 24.42
N GLN A 47 21.49 -6.07 24.10
CA GLN A 47 22.83 -6.01 24.69
C GLN A 47 23.92 -6.08 23.63
N TYR A 48 25.11 -5.61 24.00
CA TYR A 48 26.33 -5.67 23.19
C TYR A 48 27.49 -6.27 23.98
N VAL A 49 28.45 -6.84 23.27
CA VAL A 49 29.68 -7.42 23.82
C VAL A 49 30.60 -6.30 24.29
N SER A 50 30.90 -6.28 25.59
CA SER A 50 31.94 -5.44 26.15
C SER A 50 33.24 -6.24 26.38
N GLN A 51 34.21 -5.66 27.08
CA GLN A 51 35.53 -6.27 27.25
C GLN A 51 35.46 -7.70 27.84
N PRO A 52 36.44 -8.57 27.51
CA PRO A 52 36.56 -9.88 28.14
C PRO A 52 36.61 -9.75 29.66
N MET A 53 35.99 -10.68 30.38
CA MET A 53 36.01 -10.66 31.83
C MET A 53 37.41 -10.99 32.36
N ALA A 54 37.81 -10.29 33.44
CA ALA A 54 39.08 -10.56 34.11
C ALA A 54 39.06 -11.97 34.72
N GLY A 55 39.90 -12.86 34.19
CA GLY A 55 40.06 -14.24 34.69
C GLY A 55 39.70 -15.33 33.67
N ASP A 56 38.90 -15.03 32.65
CA ASP A 56 38.55 -15.99 31.59
C ASP A 56 38.39 -15.30 30.22
N PRO A 57 39.36 -15.43 29.29
CA PRO A 57 39.25 -14.86 27.95
C PRO A 57 38.14 -15.51 27.10
N GLY A 58 37.60 -16.65 27.53
CA GLY A 58 36.44 -17.31 26.92
C GLY A 58 35.09 -16.72 27.34
N VAL A 59 35.07 -15.76 28.27
CA VAL A 59 33.85 -15.13 28.78
C VAL A 59 33.87 -13.62 28.51
N VAL A 60 32.83 -13.13 27.83
CA VAL A 60 32.56 -11.72 27.60
C VAL A 60 31.50 -11.18 28.54
N ALA A 61 31.62 -9.91 28.90
CA ALA A 61 30.58 -9.18 29.61
C ALA A 61 29.61 -8.56 28.61
N CYS A 62 28.31 -8.77 28.79
CA CYS A 62 27.26 -8.13 27.99
C CYS A 62 26.68 -6.93 28.73
N ARG A 63 26.55 -5.80 28.01
CA ARG A 63 25.98 -4.56 28.56
C ARG A 63 24.73 -4.14 27.79
N PRO A 64 23.75 -3.51 28.46
CA PRO A 64 22.53 -3.02 27.80
C PRO A 64 22.84 -1.92 26.80
N CYS A 65 22.07 -1.88 25.70
CA CYS A 65 22.12 -0.80 24.75
C CYS A 65 21.71 0.54 25.40
N GLN A 66 22.41 1.61 25.03
CA GLN A 66 22.09 2.96 25.49
C GLN A 66 20.82 3.49 24.78
N PRO A 67 20.10 4.47 25.37
CA PRO A 67 18.98 5.12 24.70
C PRO A 67 19.38 5.65 23.31
N GLY A 68 18.56 5.38 22.31
CA GLY A 68 18.86 5.72 20.91
C GLY A 68 19.70 4.69 20.16
N THR A 69 19.95 3.52 20.76
CA THR A 69 20.57 2.37 20.10
C THR A 69 19.78 1.08 20.36
N PHE A 70 19.92 0.10 19.47
CA PHE A 70 19.25 -1.19 19.57
C PHE A 70 20.12 -2.36 19.08
N SER A 71 19.81 -3.56 19.55
CA SER A 71 20.38 -4.83 19.08
C SER A 71 19.22 -5.82 18.90
N PRO A 72 18.81 -6.13 17.66
CA PRO A 72 17.56 -6.86 17.40
C PRO A 72 17.66 -8.37 17.63
N TYR A 73 18.86 -8.93 17.53
CA TYR A 73 19.12 -10.35 17.66
C TYR A 73 20.36 -10.58 18.51
N ALA A 74 20.55 -11.82 18.95
CA ALA A 74 21.77 -12.17 19.66
C ALA A 74 22.97 -12.02 18.72
N SER A 75 23.97 -11.26 19.13
CA SER A 75 25.14 -10.95 18.30
C SER A 75 26.41 -10.85 19.14
N GLU A 76 27.55 -10.96 18.48
CA GLU A 76 28.87 -10.74 19.07
C GLU A 76 29.36 -9.29 18.84
N GLU A 77 28.42 -8.40 18.51
CA GLU A 77 28.72 -7.02 18.18
C GLU A 77 29.18 -6.27 19.42
N THR A 78 30.25 -5.48 19.28
CA THR A 78 30.83 -4.72 20.39
C THR A 78 30.14 -3.39 20.65
N SER A 79 29.09 -3.08 19.88
CA SER A 79 28.26 -1.88 20.01
C SER A 79 26.83 -2.16 19.54
N CYS A 80 25.88 -1.32 19.96
CA CYS A 80 24.50 -1.39 19.46
C CYS A 80 24.33 -0.52 18.22
N LEU A 81 23.39 -0.88 17.36
CA LEU A 81 23.04 -0.14 16.15
C LEU A 81 22.33 1.16 16.52
N PRO A 82 22.62 2.30 15.86
CA PRO A 82 21.87 3.52 16.07
C PRO A 82 20.44 3.37 15.56
N CYS A 83 19.47 3.91 16.28
CA CYS A 83 18.08 3.90 15.82
C CYS A 83 17.92 4.80 14.59
N ALA A 84 17.06 4.39 13.65
CA ALA A 84 16.65 5.21 12.52
C ALA A 84 16.03 6.53 12.97
N LEU A 85 16.24 7.59 12.18
CA LEU A 85 15.62 8.89 12.36
C LEU A 85 14.54 9.10 11.29
N CYS A 86 13.33 9.46 11.72
CA CYS A 86 12.26 9.77 10.80
C CYS A 86 12.46 11.14 10.16
N ARG A 87 12.20 11.21 8.86
CA ARG A 87 12.21 12.48 8.12
C ARG A 87 11.00 13.35 8.50
N LYS A 88 11.04 14.62 8.10
CA LYS A 88 9.98 15.62 8.41
C LYS A 88 8.62 15.26 7.79
N ASP A 89 8.62 14.57 6.67
CA ASP A 89 7.46 14.07 5.93
C ASP A 89 6.90 12.74 6.48
N GLN A 90 7.62 12.13 7.43
CA GLN A 90 7.26 10.89 8.09
C GLN A 90 6.76 11.14 9.52
N GLU A 91 6.12 10.13 10.09
CA GLU A 91 5.70 10.03 11.49
C GLU A 91 6.26 8.75 12.12
N VAL A 92 6.55 8.81 13.42
CA VAL A 92 7.01 7.66 14.19
C VAL A 92 5.80 6.78 14.48
N VAL A 93 5.86 5.52 14.03
CA VAL A 93 4.82 4.51 14.28
C VAL A 93 5.22 3.61 15.43
N THR A 94 6.51 3.31 15.55
CA THR A 94 7.07 2.54 16.65
C THR A 94 8.31 3.26 17.17
N GLU A 95 8.33 3.53 18.47
CA GLU A 95 9.47 4.12 19.15
C GLU A 95 10.66 3.17 19.19
N CYS A 96 11.87 3.73 19.26
CA CYS A 96 13.05 2.89 19.41
C CYS A 96 13.10 2.27 20.80
N SER A 97 13.54 1.01 20.86
CA SER A 97 13.80 0.29 22.11
C SER A 97 15.13 -0.44 22.02
N PRO A 98 15.72 -0.91 23.13
CA PRO A 98 16.97 -1.66 23.09
C PRO A 98 16.95 -2.87 22.14
N THR A 99 15.78 -3.44 21.85
CA THR A 99 15.64 -4.65 21.01
C THR A 99 15.03 -4.37 19.64
N ARG A 100 14.57 -3.15 19.35
CA ARG A 100 13.84 -2.84 18.11
C ARG A 100 14.16 -1.44 17.64
N ASP A 101 14.40 -1.35 16.33
CA ASP A 101 14.55 -0.06 15.67
C ASP A 101 13.25 0.75 15.69
N ARG A 102 13.41 2.06 15.56
CA ARG A 102 12.33 2.99 15.29
C ARG A 102 11.74 2.72 13.92
N GLN A 103 10.42 2.66 13.82
CA GLN A 103 9.73 2.53 12.54
C GLN A 103 9.06 3.83 12.16
N CYS A 104 9.37 4.30 10.95
CA CYS A 104 8.85 5.53 10.36
C CYS A 104 7.88 5.20 9.23
N GLN A 105 6.81 5.99 9.10
CA GLN A 105 5.84 5.85 8.01
C GLN A 105 5.51 7.22 7.44
N CYS A 106 5.17 7.29 6.15
CA CYS A 106 4.66 8.54 5.57
C CYS A 106 3.38 8.98 6.29
N LYS A 107 3.28 10.29 6.54
CA LYS A 107 2.09 10.90 7.15
C LYS A 107 0.83 10.57 6.37
N ARG A 108 -0.30 10.50 7.08
CA ARG A 108 -1.62 10.27 6.47
C ARG A 108 -1.85 11.08 5.20
N GLY A 109 -2.35 10.40 4.16
CA GLY A 109 -2.57 10.99 2.83
C GLY A 109 -1.32 11.09 1.97
N HIS A 110 -0.21 10.46 2.39
CA HIS A 110 1.00 10.31 1.59
C HIS A 110 1.39 8.83 1.47
N PHE A 111 2.13 8.50 0.41
CA PHE A 111 2.69 7.19 0.17
C PHE A 111 4.19 7.30 -0.13
N PHE A 112 4.93 6.27 0.27
CA PHE A 112 6.33 6.08 -0.08
C PHE A 112 6.40 5.27 -1.38
N CYS A 113 7.25 5.69 -2.31
CA CYS A 113 7.45 4.97 -3.55
C CYS A 113 8.71 4.08 -3.42
N ASP A 114 8.52 2.76 -3.36
CA ASP A 114 9.59 1.77 -3.14
C ASP A 114 10.28 1.30 -4.46
N SER A 115 10.10 2.05 -5.55
CA SER A 115 10.78 1.75 -6.82
C SER A 115 12.08 2.52 -6.92
N MET A 116 13.10 1.91 -7.54
CA MET A 116 14.40 2.55 -7.77
C MET A 116 14.33 3.84 -8.62
N ASP A 117 13.25 4.01 -9.39
CA ASP A 117 13.02 5.20 -10.22
C ASP A 117 12.39 6.37 -9.46
N CYS A 118 12.02 6.16 -8.20
CA CYS A 118 11.42 7.18 -7.35
C CYS A 118 12.46 7.82 -6.45
N GLU A 119 12.30 9.11 -6.21
CA GLU A 119 13.07 9.79 -5.17
C GLU A 119 12.58 9.39 -3.77
N GLU A 120 13.54 9.28 -2.85
CA GLU A 120 13.34 8.92 -1.44
C GLU A 120 12.52 9.98 -0.69
N ASN A 121 11.20 10.01 -0.92
CA ASN A 121 10.31 11.03 -0.37
C ASN A 121 8.87 10.52 -0.21
N CYS A 122 8.09 11.13 0.68
CA CYS A 122 6.65 10.85 0.80
C CYS A 122 5.84 11.71 -0.19
N PHE A 123 5.16 11.05 -1.13
CA PHE A 123 4.34 11.69 -2.15
C PHE A 123 2.88 11.77 -1.72
N ARG A 124 2.19 12.86 -2.06
CA ARG A 124 0.78 13.02 -1.72
C ARG A 124 -0.07 12.05 -2.54
N CYS A 125 -1.02 11.38 -1.89
CA CYS A 125 -1.97 10.52 -2.59
C CYS A 125 -2.80 11.31 -3.62
N GLN A 126 -3.03 10.71 -4.77
CA GLN A 126 -4.01 11.15 -5.75
C GLN A 126 -5.43 11.08 -5.17
N ARG A 127 -6.25 12.07 -5.52
CA ARG A 127 -7.68 12.11 -5.17
C ARG A 127 -8.52 11.87 -6.41
N CYS A 128 -9.45 10.93 -6.34
CA CYS A 128 -10.40 10.68 -7.41
C CYS A 128 -11.60 11.61 -7.24
N GLU A 129 -11.55 12.80 -7.85
CA GLU A 129 -12.62 13.80 -7.73
C GLU A 129 -13.90 13.42 -8.50
N HIS A 130 -13.75 12.73 -9.62
CA HIS A 130 -14.86 12.44 -10.54
C HIS A 130 -14.94 10.98 -11.00
N SER A 131 -14.26 10.08 -10.29
CA SER A 131 -14.27 8.66 -10.59
C SER A 131 -14.19 7.84 -9.33
N ALA A 132 -14.65 6.59 -9.42
CA ALA A 132 -14.57 5.66 -8.31
C ALA A 132 -13.10 5.32 -8.01
N VAL A 133 -12.79 5.13 -6.73
CA VAL A 133 -11.49 4.62 -6.29
C VAL A 133 -11.46 3.12 -6.55
N LEU A 134 -10.64 2.67 -7.50
CA LEU A 134 -10.43 1.23 -7.77
C LEU A 134 -9.53 0.60 -6.72
N ARG A 135 -8.49 1.35 -6.32
CA ARG A 135 -7.55 0.92 -5.27
C ARG A 135 -7.26 2.10 -4.36
N PRO A 136 -7.48 1.97 -3.04
CA PRO A 136 -7.20 3.05 -2.11
C PRO A 136 -5.70 3.27 -1.97
N CYS A 137 -5.33 4.52 -1.65
CA CYS A 137 -3.96 4.86 -1.28
C CYS A 137 -3.56 4.11 -0.01
N ASN A 138 -2.29 3.71 0.07
CA ASN A 138 -1.69 3.13 1.27
C ASN A 138 -0.29 3.71 1.47
N ALA A 139 0.36 3.35 2.58
CA ALA A 139 1.69 3.80 2.96
C ALA A 139 2.78 3.65 1.89
N THR A 140 2.62 2.69 0.96
CA THR A 140 3.62 2.33 -0.06
C THR A 140 3.12 2.48 -1.49
N ARG A 141 1.89 2.96 -1.70
CA ARG A 141 1.31 3.07 -3.04
C ARG A 141 0.21 4.11 -3.14
N ASP A 142 0.12 4.72 -4.30
CA ASP A 142 -0.93 5.69 -4.58
C ASP A 142 -2.32 5.06 -4.78
N ALA A 143 -3.36 5.89 -4.68
CA ALA A 143 -4.73 5.59 -5.08
C ALA A 143 -4.83 5.45 -6.61
N VAL A 144 -5.55 4.42 -7.06
CA VAL A 144 -5.87 4.23 -8.47
C VAL A 144 -7.34 4.58 -8.68
N CYS A 145 -7.58 5.50 -9.60
CA CYS A 145 -8.91 5.97 -9.97
C CYS A 145 -9.43 5.20 -11.17
N ALA A 146 -10.75 5.00 -11.26
CA ALA A 146 -11.37 4.46 -12.47
C ALA A 146 -11.18 5.46 -13.61
N ASP A 147 -10.69 4.97 -14.75
CA ASP A 147 -10.68 5.77 -15.97
C ASP A 147 -12.12 6.10 -16.35
N ARG A 148 -12.35 7.35 -16.77
CA ARG A 148 -13.62 7.67 -17.41
C ARG A 148 -13.70 6.82 -18.68
N PRO A 149 -14.85 6.19 -18.97
CA PRO A 149 -15.09 5.72 -20.32
C PRO A 149 -14.92 6.93 -21.23
N HIS A 150 -13.88 6.95 -22.05
CA HIS A 150 -13.88 7.87 -23.17
C HIS A 150 -15.10 7.47 -23.99
N PRO A 151 -16.05 8.37 -24.29
CA PRO A 151 -17.05 8.08 -25.28
C PRO A 151 -16.28 7.83 -26.57
N GLN A 152 -16.04 6.57 -26.90
CA GLN A 152 -15.61 6.23 -28.25
C GLN A 152 -16.74 6.73 -29.13
N PRO A 153 -16.46 7.57 -30.15
CA PRO A 153 -17.48 7.93 -31.12
C PRO A 153 -17.97 6.62 -31.70
N GLY A 154 -19.15 6.19 -31.26
CA GLY A 154 -19.74 4.95 -31.70
C GLY A 154 -19.78 4.95 -33.22
N ASP A 155 -19.47 3.79 -33.78
CA ASP A 155 -19.53 3.41 -35.20
C ASP A 155 -20.95 3.60 -35.81
N GLY A 156 -21.55 4.78 -35.66
CA GLY A 156 -22.65 5.23 -36.50
C GLY A 156 -22.16 5.52 -37.92
N SER A 157 -20.88 5.83 -38.09
CA SER A 157 -20.25 6.14 -39.37
C SER A 157 -20.32 4.99 -40.36
N THR A 158 -20.18 3.74 -39.92
CA THR A 158 -20.21 2.57 -40.82
C THR A 158 -21.60 2.36 -41.43
N LEU A 159 -22.67 2.62 -40.67
CA LEU A 159 -24.04 2.50 -41.16
C LEU A 159 -24.36 3.58 -42.21
N PHE A 160 -23.97 4.83 -41.95
CA PHE A 160 -24.18 5.95 -42.89
C PHE A 160 -23.37 5.79 -44.18
N ILE A 161 -22.13 5.27 -44.09
CA ILE A 161 -21.29 4.99 -45.26
C ILE A 161 -21.91 3.88 -46.12
N VAL A 162 -22.41 2.81 -45.50
CA VAL A 162 -23.07 1.70 -46.23
C VAL A 162 -24.39 2.15 -46.88
N LEU A 163 -25.21 2.91 -46.16
CA LEU A 163 -26.46 3.46 -46.71
C LEU A 163 -26.21 4.44 -47.86
N GLY A 164 -25.20 5.31 -47.74
CA GLY A 164 -24.79 6.24 -48.80
C GLY A 164 -24.26 5.51 -50.04
N ALA A 165 -23.44 4.47 -49.86
CA ALA A 165 -22.94 3.65 -50.96
C ALA A 165 -24.07 2.90 -51.68
N LEU A 166 -25.02 2.32 -50.94
CA LEU A 166 -26.18 1.63 -51.52
C LEU A 166 -27.09 2.59 -52.29
N ALA A 167 -27.29 3.81 -51.77
CA ALA A 167 -28.07 4.86 -52.43
C ALA A 167 -27.43 5.39 -53.73
N LEU A 168 -26.10 5.28 -53.91
CA LEU A 168 -25.40 5.66 -55.14
C LEU A 168 -25.35 4.52 -56.18
N LEU A 169 -25.37 3.27 -55.74
CA LEU A 169 -25.34 2.09 -56.61
C LEU A 169 -26.69 1.76 -57.27
N ILE A 170 -27.81 2.25 -56.74
CA ILE A 170 -29.16 2.02 -57.29
C ILE A 170 -29.53 2.98 -58.44
N PRO A 171 -29.28 4.30 -58.39
CA PRO A 171 -29.69 5.21 -59.47
C PRO A 171 -28.85 5.04 -60.75
N GLY A 172 -27.57 4.68 -60.65
CA GLY A 172 -26.70 4.43 -61.80
C GLY A 172 -27.24 3.38 -62.79
N PRO A 173 -27.53 2.14 -62.36
CA PRO A 173 -28.09 1.11 -63.22
C PRO A 173 -29.52 1.40 -63.64
N VAL A 174 -30.36 2.03 -62.80
CA VAL A 174 -31.73 2.42 -63.18
C VAL A 174 -31.71 3.47 -64.29
N VAL A 175 -30.90 4.52 -64.17
CA VAL A 175 -30.74 5.55 -65.21
C VAL A 175 -30.11 4.96 -66.47
N PHE A 176 -29.12 4.07 -66.33
CA PHE A 176 -28.52 3.37 -67.47
C PHE A 176 -29.52 2.48 -68.22
N CYS A 177 -30.36 1.73 -67.49
CA CYS A 177 -31.45 0.93 -68.05
C CYS A 177 -32.52 1.82 -68.71
N CYS A 178 -32.95 2.90 -68.06
CA CYS A 178 -33.92 3.84 -68.62
C CYS A 178 -33.40 4.50 -69.92
N ARG A 179 -32.12 4.88 -69.97
CA ARG A 179 -31.50 5.46 -71.18
C ARG A 179 -31.33 4.43 -72.30
N ARG A 180 -31.08 3.15 -71.98
CA ARG A 180 -31.06 2.09 -72.99
C ARG A 180 -32.46 1.85 -73.58
N ARG A 181 -33.51 1.92 -72.76
CA ARG A 181 -34.89 1.72 -73.21
C ARG A 181 -35.38 2.86 -74.11
N SER A 182 -35.06 4.11 -73.77
CA SER A 182 -35.38 5.26 -74.63
C SER A 182 -34.62 5.19 -75.97
N LYS A 183 -33.38 4.69 -75.96
CA LYS A 183 -32.58 4.55 -77.18
C LYS A 183 -33.06 3.40 -78.08
N SER A 184 -33.65 2.33 -77.52
CA SER A 184 -34.32 1.29 -78.30
C SER A 184 -35.69 1.72 -78.86
N GLU A 185 -36.36 2.70 -78.24
CA GLU A 185 -37.65 3.22 -78.70
C GLU A 185 -37.51 4.16 -79.91
N SER A 186 -36.36 4.83 -80.06
CA SER A 186 -36.10 5.74 -81.19
C SER A 186 -35.72 5.07 -82.52
N ASP A 187 -35.42 3.77 -82.53
CA ASP A 187 -35.00 3.01 -83.72
C ASP A 187 -36.05 1.99 -84.24
N GLY A 188 -37.27 2.03 -83.70
CA GLY A 188 -38.30 1.01 -83.92
C GLY A 188 -39.67 1.50 -84.39
N SER A 189 -39.79 2.67 -85.01
CA SER A 189 -41.06 3.12 -85.60
C SER A 189 -41.11 2.83 -87.10
N TRP A 190 -41.52 1.61 -87.48
CA TRP A 190 -42.43 1.31 -88.62
C TRP A 190 -42.81 -0.18 -88.61
N ARG A 191 -43.87 -0.52 -87.87
CA ARG A 191 -44.92 -1.46 -88.31
C ARG A 191 -46.13 -1.29 -87.40
N LYS A 192 -47.18 -0.68 -87.96
CA LYS A 192 -48.49 -0.55 -87.31
C LYS A 192 -49.05 -1.94 -86.94
N PRO A 193 -49.70 -2.10 -85.78
CA PRO A 193 -50.60 -3.22 -85.55
C PRO A 193 -51.93 -2.98 -86.27
N GLU A 194 -52.26 -3.86 -87.20
CA GLU A 194 -53.59 -3.97 -87.83
C GLU A 194 -54.67 -4.32 -86.80
N ARG A 195 -55.72 -3.49 -86.76
CA ARG A 195 -56.93 -3.73 -85.96
C ARG A 195 -57.90 -4.57 -86.79
N LYS A 196 -58.03 -5.86 -86.45
CA LYS A 196 -58.99 -6.79 -87.06
C LYS A 196 -60.43 -6.38 -86.72
N GLU A 197 -61.15 -5.84 -87.71
CA GLU A 197 -62.60 -5.67 -87.67
C GLU A 197 -63.28 -6.98 -88.16
N ARG A 198 -64.13 -7.54 -87.31
CA ARG A 198 -64.93 -8.75 -87.56
C ARG A 198 -66.13 -8.39 -88.44
N ARG A 199 -66.28 -8.98 -89.64
CA ARG A 199 -67.60 -9.11 -90.29
C ARG A 199 -67.73 -10.35 -91.18
N LYS A 200 -68.48 -11.31 -90.62
CA LYS A 200 -69.47 -12.24 -91.19
C LYS A 200 -69.37 -12.68 -92.67
N ARG A 201 -69.26 -14.01 -92.82
CA ARG A 201 -70.03 -14.99 -93.65
C ARG A 201 -70.40 -14.65 -95.12
N VAL A 202 -70.50 -15.76 -95.87
CA VAL A 202 -71.17 -16.04 -97.18
C VAL A 202 -70.10 -16.34 -98.26
N ARG A 203 -69.78 -17.60 -98.60
CA ARG A 203 -70.46 -18.69 -99.37
C ARG A 203 -70.28 -18.52 -100.89
N ALA A 204 -70.01 -19.67 -101.55
CA ALA A 204 -70.16 -19.97 -102.99
C ALA A 204 -69.04 -19.42 -103.90
N SER A 205 -68.58 -20.09 -104.96
CA SER A 205 -68.90 -21.37 -105.57
C SER A 205 -67.71 -21.83 -106.40
#